data_AF-A0A843EHI3-F1
#
_entry.id   AF-A0A843EHI3-F1
#
_cell.length_a   1.000
_cell.length_b   1.000
_cell.length_c   1.000
_cell.angle_alpha   90.00
_cell.angle_beta   90.00
_cell.angle_gamma   90.00
#
_symmetry.space_group_name_H-M   'P 1'
#
loop_
_entity.id
_entity.type
_entity.pdbx_description
1 polymer ?
#
loop_
_entity_poly.entity_id
_entity_poly.type
_entity_poly.pdbx_seq_one_letter_code
_entity_poly.pdbx_strand_id
1 'polypeptide(L)'
;SSTVQLLGAEKAMFRHLRSGKKGPKHGVLYQQPEVHRAPYWQRGKIARALAGKTLIAAKIDQYHAEYRGDILKGEFMERVAVIKKQYPDPPKNPSKGKQGKPRNRKPKNGQRPRKG
;
A
#
# COMPACT_ATOMS: atom_id res chain seq x y z
N SER A 1 3.22 -13.34 -4.38
CA SER A 1 3.68 -11.97 -4.06
C SER A 1 2.52 -11.06 -3.65
N SER A 2 1.41 -10.99 -4.39
CA SER A 2 0.25 -10.12 -4.09
C SER A 2 -0.38 -10.33 -2.70
N THR A 3 -0.54 -11.57 -2.24
CA THR A 3 -1.04 -11.85 -0.88
C THR A 3 -0.08 -11.31 0.18
N VAL A 4 1.21 -11.68 0.08
CA VAL A 4 2.28 -11.20 1.00
C VAL A 4 2.35 -9.68 1.03
N GLN A 5 2.18 -9.02 -0.12
CA GLN A 5 2.13 -7.56 -0.23
C GLN A 5 1.03 -6.93 0.64
N LEU A 6 -0.09 -7.62 0.84
CA LEU A 6 -1.30 -7.11 1.48
C LEU A 6 -1.60 -7.71 2.86
N LEU A 7 -0.73 -8.59 3.39
CA LEU A 7 -0.87 -9.11 4.75
C LEU A 7 -0.99 -7.96 5.76
N GLY A 8 -1.99 -7.98 6.62
CA GLY A 8 -2.36 -6.91 7.56
C GLY A 8 -3.17 -5.76 6.96
N ALA A 9 -3.53 -5.81 5.67
CA ALA A 9 -4.40 -4.83 5.01
C ALA A 9 -5.75 -5.42 4.56
N GLU A 10 -6.14 -6.57 5.10
CA GLU A 10 -7.30 -7.36 4.69
C GLU A 10 -8.59 -6.52 4.76
N LYS A 11 -8.82 -5.81 5.87
CA LYS A 11 -10.00 -4.94 6.01
C LYS A 11 -10.09 -3.87 4.93
N ALA A 12 -8.97 -3.28 4.53
CA ALA A 12 -8.93 -2.28 3.46
C ALA A 12 -9.11 -2.92 2.08
N MET A 13 -8.57 -4.13 1.89
CA MET A 13 -8.70 -4.94 0.68
C MET A 13 -10.15 -5.39 0.47
N PHE A 14 -10.83 -5.93 1.49
CA PHE A 14 -12.24 -6.29 1.42
C PHE A 14 -13.15 -5.08 1.15
N ARG A 15 -12.83 -3.91 1.73
CA ARG A 15 -13.55 -2.67 1.42
C ARG A 15 -13.34 -2.26 -0.04
N HIS A 16 -12.14 -2.43 -0.59
CA HIS A 16 -11.88 -2.19 -2.01
C HIS A 16 -12.71 -3.12 -2.89
N LEU A 17 -12.72 -4.43 -2.61
CA LEU A 17 -13.50 -5.40 -3.39
C LEU A 17 -15.00 -5.08 -3.36
N ARG A 18 -15.53 -4.64 -2.21
CA ARG A 18 -16.96 -4.28 -2.08
C ARG A 18 -17.32 -2.96 -2.77
N SER A 19 -16.43 -1.96 -2.72
CA SER A 19 -16.75 -0.59 -3.15
C SER A 19 -16.15 -0.17 -4.49
N GLY A 20 -15.25 -0.98 -5.07
CA GLY A 20 -14.49 -0.64 -6.28
C GLY A 20 -13.48 0.51 -6.13
N LYS A 21 -13.44 1.19 -4.97
CA LYS A 21 -12.51 2.31 -4.71
C LYS A 21 -11.07 1.80 -4.62
N LYS A 22 -10.08 2.63 -4.94
CA LYS A 22 -8.64 2.27 -4.89
C LYS A 22 -8.25 1.41 -3.68
N GLY A 23 -7.66 0.24 -3.95
CA GLY A 23 -7.21 -0.70 -2.93
C GLY A 23 -5.92 -0.29 -2.21
N PRO A 24 -5.59 -0.98 -1.10
CA PRO A 24 -4.32 -0.80 -0.41
C PRO A 24 -3.14 -1.17 -1.31
N LYS A 25 -2.02 -0.44 -1.18
CA LYS A 25 -0.79 -0.70 -1.94
C LYS A 25 0.19 -1.62 -1.19
N HIS A 26 0.04 -1.76 0.11
CA HIS A 26 0.91 -2.49 1.01
C HIS A 26 0.17 -2.75 2.31
N GLY A 27 0.52 -3.84 2.99
CA GLY A 27 0.12 -4.14 4.37
C GLY A 27 1.27 -3.93 5.34
N VAL A 28 1.59 -4.93 6.16
CA VAL A 28 2.65 -4.89 7.19
C VAL A 28 4.03 -4.51 6.64
N LEU A 29 4.30 -4.85 5.37
CA LEU A 29 5.53 -4.47 4.67
C LEU A 29 5.77 -2.95 4.60
N TYR A 30 4.75 -2.13 4.87
CA TYR A 30 4.91 -0.69 4.98
C TYR A 30 5.89 -0.25 6.07
N GLN A 31 6.10 -1.07 7.10
CA GLN A 31 7.02 -0.76 8.19
C GLN A 31 8.49 -0.81 7.77
N GLN A 32 8.81 -1.47 6.65
CA GLN A 32 10.19 -1.55 6.17
C GLN A 32 10.68 -0.17 5.70
N PRO A 33 11.91 0.25 6.07
CA PRO A 33 12.40 1.60 5.81
C PRO A 33 12.39 1.99 4.32
N GLU A 34 12.64 1.06 3.42
CA GLU A 34 12.68 1.26 1.96
C GLU A 34 11.28 1.53 1.39
N VAL A 35 10.24 1.01 2.04
CA VAL A 35 8.84 1.24 1.66
C VAL A 35 8.33 2.51 2.34
N HIS A 36 8.53 2.66 3.65
CA HIS A 36 8.02 3.78 4.44
C HIS A 36 8.55 5.12 3.95
N ARG A 37 9.87 5.21 3.75
CA ARG A 37 10.57 6.45 3.36
C ARG A 37 10.44 6.78 1.88
N ALA A 38 9.96 5.83 1.05
CA ALA A 38 9.82 6.08 -0.39
C ALA A 38 8.67 7.05 -0.70
N PRO A 39 8.76 7.82 -1.81
CA PRO A 39 7.66 8.63 -2.31
C PRO A 39 6.40 7.81 -2.62
N TYR A 40 5.21 8.38 -2.40
CA TYR A 40 3.92 7.66 -2.46
C TYR A 40 3.64 6.95 -3.81
N TRP A 41 4.24 7.44 -4.89
CA TRP A 41 4.12 6.88 -6.25
C TRP A 41 5.04 5.67 -6.48
N GLN A 42 6.12 5.55 -5.71
CA GLN A 42 7.07 4.44 -5.77
C GLN A 42 6.72 3.32 -4.78
N ARG A 43 6.13 3.65 -3.61
CA ARG A 43 5.83 2.72 -2.51
C ARG A 43 5.22 1.38 -2.95
N GLY A 44 4.22 1.42 -3.82
CA GLY A 44 3.55 0.19 -4.28
C GLY A 44 4.46 -0.73 -5.09
N LYS A 45 5.38 -0.18 -5.89
CA LYS A 45 6.35 -0.95 -6.68
C LYS A 45 7.41 -1.57 -5.76
N ILE A 46 7.90 -0.79 -4.79
CA ILE A 46 8.89 -1.26 -3.81
C ILE A 46 8.29 -2.34 -2.91
N ALA A 47 7.08 -2.14 -2.40
CA ALA A 47 6.38 -3.14 -1.58
C ALA A 47 6.15 -4.45 -2.34
N ARG A 48 5.87 -4.39 -3.65
CA ARG A 48 5.75 -5.59 -4.49
C ARG A 48 7.08 -6.32 -4.68
N ALA A 49 8.17 -5.58 -4.90
CA ALA A 49 9.51 -6.16 -5.01
C ALA A 49 9.89 -6.87 -3.70
N LEU A 50 9.68 -6.20 -2.57
CA LEU A 50 9.91 -6.75 -1.24
C LEU A 50 9.08 -8.03 -1.01
N ALA A 51 7.76 -7.97 -1.24
CA ALA A 51 6.87 -9.13 -1.09
C ALA A 51 7.29 -10.34 -1.96
N GLY A 52 7.89 -10.07 -3.13
CA GLY A 52 8.46 -11.11 -3.98
C GLY A 52 9.66 -11.79 -3.33
N LYS A 53 10.64 -11.01 -2.85
CA LYS A 53 11.85 -11.53 -2.20
C LYS A 53 11.54 -12.21 -0.87
N THR A 54 10.62 -11.66 -0.07
CA THR A 54 10.14 -12.31 1.17
C THR A 54 9.50 -13.66 0.89
N LEU A 55 8.72 -13.79 -0.19
CA LEU A 55 8.12 -15.08 -0.55
C LEU A 55 9.18 -16.11 -0.99
N ILE A 56 10.23 -15.68 -1.70
CA ILE A 56 11.33 -16.56 -2.09
C ILE A 56 12.10 -17.02 -0.85
N ALA A 57 12.43 -16.10 0.06
CA ALA A 57 13.08 -16.41 1.33
C ALA A 57 12.27 -17.45 2.12
N ALA A 58 10.95 -17.21 2.31
CA ALA A 58 10.08 -18.14 3.04
C ALA A 58 10.04 -19.55 2.41
N LYS A 59 10.12 -19.66 1.08
CA LYS A 59 10.20 -20.97 0.40
C LYS A 59 11.55 -21.64 0.61
N ILE A 60 12.64 -20.89 0.57
CA ILE A 60 13.99 -21.43 0.82
C ILE A 60 14.06 -21.96 2.25
N ASP A 61 13.57 -21.17 3.22
CA ASP A 61 13.51 -21.56 4.63
C ASP A 61 12.68 -22.84 4.83
N GLN A 62 11.59 -23.01 4.07
CA GLN A 62 10.73 -24.20 4.15
C GLN A 62 11.34 -25.46 3.52
N TYR A 63 12.05 -25.33 2.39
CA TYR A 63 12.42 -26.49 1.55
C TYR A 63 13.92 -26.79 1.47
N HIS A 64 14.80 -25.81 1.68
CA HIS A 64 16.22 -25.92 1.33
C HIS A 64 17.18 -25.62 2.49
N ALA A 65 16.71 -25.00 3.58
CA ALA A 65 17.51 -24.67 4.78
C ALA A 65 18.86 -23.95 4.49
N GLU A 66 19.00 -23.34 3.32
CA GLU A 66 20.20 -22.62 2.87
C GLU A 66 20.02 -21.12 3.12
N TYR A 67 21.03 -20.47 3.70
CA TYR A 67 20.99 -19.02 3.86
C TYR A 67 21.28 -18.31 2.53
N ARG A 68 20.27 -17.65 1.97
CA ARG A 68 20.41 -16.80 0.76
C ARG A 68 20.01 -15.34 1.00
N GLY A 69 19.98 -14.91 2.26
CA GLY A 69 19.49 -13.59 2.68
C GLY A 69 20.23 -12.43 2.02
N ASP A 70 21.56 -12.49 1.97
CA ASP A 70 22.39 -11.43 1.39
C ASP A 70 22.16 -11.24 -0.10
N ILE A 71 22.03 -12.34 -0.84
CA ILE A 71 21.74 -12.31 -2.29
C ILE A 71 20.37 -11.67 -2.52
N LEU A 72 19.33 -12.15 -1.81
CA LEU A 72 17.97 -11.63 -1.96
C LEU A 72 17.86 -10.15 -1.58
N LYS A 73 18.62 -9.72 -0.57
CA LYS A 73 18.72 -8.32 -0.17
C LYS A 73 19.41 -7.48 -1.24
N GLY A 74 20.52 -7.96 -1.81
CA GLY A 74 21.20 -7.29 -2.93
C GLY A 74 20.27 -7.06 -4.11
N GLU A 75 19.62 -8.11 -4.59
CA GLU A 75 18.66 -8.04 -5.71
C GLU A 75 17.47 -7.11 -5.40
N PHE A 76 17.00 -7.08 -4.15
CA PHE A 76 15.97 -6.13 -3.72
C PHE A 76 16.45 -4.69 -3.83
N MET A 77 17.65 -4.39 -3.33
CA MET A 77 18.21 -3.04 -3.32
C MET A 77 18.49 -2.52 -4.74
N GLU A 78 18.99 -3.38 -5.63
CA GLU A 78 19.11 -3.07 -7.06
C GLU A 78 17.75 -2.71 -7.66
N ARG A 79 16.71 -3.50 -7.36
CA ARG A 79 15.36 -3.22 -7.85
C ARG A 79 14.82 -1.89 -7.32
N VAL A 80 15.11 -1.54 -6.06
CA VAL A 80 14.75 -0.24 -5.46
C VAL A 80 15.46 0.89 -6.20
N ALA A 81 16.74 0.75 -6.50
CA ALA A 81 17.50 1.75 -7.25
C ALA A 81 16.91 1.97 -8.66
N VAL A 82 16.57 0.88 -9.37
CA VAL A 82 15.91 0.94 -10.68
C VAL A 82 14.57 1.68 -10.58
N ILE A 83 13.74 1.38 -9.57
CA ILE A 83 12.45 2.05 -9.38
C ILE A 83 12.63 3.55 -9.12
N LYS A 84 13.61 3.93 -8.30
CA LYS A 84 13.91 5.34 -8.01
C LYS A 84 14.33 6.10 -9.27
N LYS A 85 15.21 5.49 -10.08
CA LYS A 85 15.69 6.07 -11.35
C LYS A 85 14.59 6.18 -12.40
N GLN A 86 13.72 5.17 -12.50
CA GLN A 86 12.68 5.11 -13.52
C GLN A 86 11.47 6.01 -13.20
N TYR A 87 11.20 6.27 -11.92
CA TYR A 87 10.05 7.05 -11.47
C TYR A 87 10.47 8.22 -10.56
N PRO A 88 11.34 9.13 -11.01
CA PRO A 88 11.83 10.22 -10.18
C PRO A 88 10.70 11.15 -9.75
N ASP A 89 9.79 11.46 -10.68
CA ASP A 89 8.72 12.43 -10.47
C ASP A 89 7.39 11.79 -10.09
N PRO A 90 6.54 12.52 -9.34
CA PRO A 90 5.17 12.10 -9.14
C PRO A 90 4.43 12.01 -10.49
N PRO A 91 3.56 11.00 -10.69
CA PRO A 91 2.77 10.91 -11.89
C PRO A 91 1.90 12.16 -12.03
N LYS A 92 1.92 12.79 -13.21
CA LYS A 92 1.06 13.93 -13.53
C LYS A 92 -0.40 13.51 -13.31
N ASN A 93 -1.06 14.10 -12.32
CA ASN A 93 -2.44 13.79 -11.98
C ASN A 93 -3.37 14.17 -13.15
N PRO A 94 -4.22 13.25 -13.66
CA PRO A 94 -5.43 13.63 -14.39
C PRO A 94 -6.55 14.13 -13.46
N SER A 95 -6.32 14.21 -12.13
CA SER A 95 -7.37 14.43 -11.12
C SER A 95 -7.42 15.81 -10.46
N LYS A 96 -6.97 16.90 -11.13
CA LYS A 96 -7.37 18.27 -10.73
C LYS A 96 -8.76 18.64 -11.29
N GLY A 97 -9.71 17.72 -11.27
CA GLY A 97 -11.05 17.90 -11.82
C GLY A 97 -12.09 17.13 -11.03
N LYS A 98 -12.32 17.55 -9.79
CA LYS A 98 -13.57 17.42 -8.99
C LYS A 98 -13.24 17.85 -7.57
N GLN A 99 -13.18 19.17 -7.38
CA GLN A 99 -13.50 19.75 -6.08
C GLN A 99 -14.83 19.12 -5.64
N GLY A 100 -14.83 18.42 -4.52
CA GLY A 100 -16.07 17.91 -3.95
C GLY A 100 -16.97 19.11 -3.67
N LYS A 101 -18.10 19.23 -4.40
CA LYS A 101 -19.19 20.14 -4.03
C LYS A 101 -19.46 19.98 -2.53
N PRO A 102 -19.61 21.07 -1.74
CA PRO A 102 -19.96 20.95 -0.35
C PRO A 102 -21.28 20.18 -0.24
N ARG A 103 -21.22 19.04 0.48
CA ARG A 103 -22.37 18.16 0.68
C ARG A 103 -23.34 18.91 1.60
N ASN A 104 -24.44 19.40 1.03
CA ASN A 104 -25.46 20.17 1.72
C ASN A 104 -25.93 19.40 2.98
N ARG A 105 -25.49 19.84 4.17
CA ARG A 105 -25.94 19.28 5.45
C ARG A 105 -27.32 19.88 5.72
N LYS A 106 -28.39 19.09 5.53
CA LYS A 106 -29.73 19.46 6.01
C LYS A 106 -29.64 19.76 7.52
N PRO A 107 -30.22 20.86 8.03
CA PRO A 107 -30.27 21.13 9.46
C PRO A 107 -31.15 20.08 10.16
N LYS A 108 -30.64 19.48 11.24
CA LYS A 108 -31.42 18.66 12.15
C LYS A 108 -32.38 19.58 12.92
N ASN A 109 -33.62 19.64 12.47
CA ASN A 109 -34.70 20.27 13.23
C ASN A 109 -35.27 19.22 14.19
N GLY A 110 -35.25 19.50 15.49
CA GLY A 110 -35.66 18.54 16.52
C GLY A 110 -35.42 19.05 17.93
N GLN A 111 -35.93 20.24 18.26
CA GLN A 111 -36.16 20.62 19.64
C GLN A 111 -37.20 19.65 20.22
N ARG A 112 -36.80 18.83 21.20
CA ARG A 112 -37.72 18.11 22.08
C ARG A 112 -38.25 19.12 23.11
N PRO A 113 -39.57 19.34 23.23
CA PRO A 113 -40.09 20.11 24.35
C PRO A 113 -39.94 19.29 25.64
N ARG A 114 -39.35 19.89 26.67
CA ARG A 114 -39.44 19.41 28.05
C ARG A 114 -40.87 19.64 28.52
N LYS A 115 -41.60 18.56 28.85
CA LYS A 115 -42.80 18.67 29.69
C LYS A 115 -42.35 18.58 31.15
N GLY A 116 -42.93 19.46 31.96
CA GLY A 116 -42.88 19.38 33.43
C GLY A 116 -43.71 18.23 33.96
#